data_AF-A0A7W5E7H5-F1
#
_entry.id   AF-A0A7W5E7H5-F1
#
_cell.length_a   1.000
_cell.length_b   1.000
_cell.length_c   1.000
_cell.angle_alpha   90.00
_cell.angle_beta   90.00
_cell.angle_gamma   90.00
#
_symmetry.space_group_name_H-M   'P 1'
#
loop_
_entity.id
_entity.type
_entity.pdbx_description
1 polymer ?
#
loop_
_entity_poly.entity_id
_entity_poly.type
_entity_poly.pdbx_seq_one_letter_code
_entity_poly.pdbx_strand_id
1 'polypeptide(L)'
;MTTLEAIIQRLRSNDASDDDWLYVAGDFADLSLSTDADLGSPSYDEDTDEESHPPEFTKRGLCITIDRQTADQCIAWADRLAEAQDNAAAADIIRYYIRFDAWPETLGAPDPPPTEEVFLRMDREFCDMLGDERKDVACKRDGCDRGAVPMSVLCRRHHFENVKGRPYPFED
;
A
#
# COMPACT_ATOMS: atom_id res chain seq x y z
N MET A 1 -5.33 -27.64 -9.41
CA MET A 1 -5.29 -26.21 -9.05
C MET A 1 -4.40 -26.12 -7.84
N THR A 2 -3.29 -25.43 -7.96
CA THR A 2 -2.32 -25.30 -6.85
C THR A 2 -2.82 -24.14 -5.98
N THR A 3 -2.82 -24.30 -4.67
CA THR A 3 -3.34 -23.27 -3.76
C THR A 3 -2.20 -22.49 -3.13
N LEU A 4 -2.48 -21.30 -2.61
CA LEU A 4 -1.52 -20.51 -1.86
C LEU A 4 -0.94 -21.29 -0.67
N GLU A 5 -1.75 -22.11 0.01
CA GLU A 5 -1.26 -23.01 1.06
C GLU A 5 -0.16 -23.96 0.55
N ALA A 6 -0.38 -24.59 -0.61
CA ALA A 6 0.59 -25.50 -1.20
C ALA A 6 1.87 -24.75 -1.60
N ILE A 7 1.76 -23.52 -2.09
CA ILE A 7 2.91 -22.67 -2.41
C ILE A 7 3.70 -22.29 -1.16
N ILE A 8 3.04 -21.87 -0.08
CA ILE A 8 3.71 -21.58 1.20
C ILE A 8 4.46 -22.82 1.70
N GLN A 9 3.86 -24.01 1.62
CA GLN A 9 4.53 -25.25 2.01
C GLN A 9 5.76 -25.58 1.14
N ARG A 10 5.69 -25.34 -0.17
CA ARG A 10 6.83 -25.49 -1.09
C ARG A 10 7.96 -24.53 -0.76
N LEU A 11 7.65 -23.26 -0.53
CA LEU A 11 8.62 -22.23 -0.12
C LEU A 11 9.32 -22.60 1.19
N ARG A 12 8.56 -23.03 2.21
CA ARG A 12 9.12 -23.54 3.47
C ARG A 12 10.04 -24.74 3.29
N SER A 13 9.75 -25.58 2.30
CA SER A 13 10.56 -26.77 1.97
C SER A 13 11.75 -26.43 1.06
N ASN A 14 11.93 -25.15 0.69
CA ASN A 14 12.93 -24.69 -0.26
C ASN A 14 12.83 -25.40 -1.63
N ASP A 15 11.59 -25.70 -2.06
CA ASP A 15 11.25 -26.38 -3.31
C ASP A 15 10.74 -25.37 -4.36
N ALA A 16 11.56 -24.34 -4.60
CA ALA A 16 11.33 -23.26 -5.53
C ALA A 16 12.67 -22.74 -6.09
N SER A 17 12.66 -22.22 -7.31
CA SER A 17 13.83 -21.55 -7.91
C SER A 17 14.03 -20.16 -7.30
N ASP A 18 15.26 -19.68 -7.21
CA ASP A 18 15.54 -18.31 -6.76
C ASP A 18 14.91 -17.26 -7.70
N ASP A 19 14.74 -17.60 -8.98
CA ASP A 19 14.12 -16.74 -10.01
C ASP A 19 12.58 -16.87 -10.08
N ASP A 20 11.97 -17.65 -9.18
CA ASP A 20 10.52 -17.80 -9.16
C ASP A 20 9.82 -16.54 -8.63
N TRP A 21 8.65 -16.26 -9.19
CA TRP A 21 7.71 -15.26 -8.72
C TRP A 21 6.43 -15.92 -8.26
N LEU A 22 5.78 -15.33 -7.26
CA LEU A 22 4.45 -15.72 -6.81
C LEU A 22 3.40 -15.16 -7.76
N TYR A 23 2.60 -16.06 -8.32
CA TYR A 23 1.42 -15.76 -9.11
C TYR A 23 0.17 -16.12 -8.33
N VAL A 24 -0.81 -15.23 -8.26
CA VAL A 24 -2.08 -15.45 -7.53
C VAL A 24 -3.28 -15.03 -8.37
N ALA A 25 -4.40 -15.74 -8.22
CA ALA A 25 -5.67 -15.40 -8.86
C ALA A 25 -6.50 -14.41 -8.03
N GLY A 26 -7.33 -13.65 -8.72
CA GLY A 26 -8.44 -12.90 -8.12
C GLY A 26 -8.03 -11.55 -7.51
N ASP A 27 -8.91 -11.03 -6.66
CA ASP A 27 -8.67 -9.78 -5.94
C ASP A 27 -7.73 -10.04 -4.75
N PHE A 28 -6.66 -9.27 -4.66
CA PHE A 28 -5.69 -9.38 -3.58
C PHE A 28 -6.30 -9.05 -2.20
N ALA A 29 -7.43 -8.33 -2.13
CA ALA A 29 -8.13 -8.09 -0.88
C ALA A 29 -8.64 -9.37 -0.22
N ASP A 30 -8.99 -10.38 -1.02
CA ASP A 30 -9.64 -11.63 -0.58
C ASP A 30 -8.68 -12.85 -0.62
N LEU A 31 -7.37 -12.61 -0.63
CA LEU A 31 -6.36 -13.68 -0.60
C LEU A 31 -6.54 -14.57 0.64
N SER A 32 -6.56 -15.88 0.40
CA SER A 32 -6.73 -16.91 1.41
C SER A 32 -5.86 -18.12 1.09
N LEU A 33 -5.74 -19.06 2.02
CA LEU A 33 -5.03 -20.33 1.81
C LEU A 33 -5.56 -21.13 0.61
N SER A 34 -6.85 -20.98 0.28
CA SER A 34 -7.49 -21.66 -0.84
C SER A 34 -7.36 -20.93 -2.19
N THR A 35 -6.81 -19.71 -2.21
CA THR A 35 -6.65 -18.95 -3.45
C THR A 35 -5.77 -19.71 -4.43
N ASP A 36 -6.18 -19.76 -5.71
CA ASP A 36 -5.38 -20.35 -6.77
C ASP A 36 -4.08 -19.57 -6.92
N ALA A 37 -2.96 -20.28 -6.87
CA ALA A 37 -1.63 -19.70 -6.90
C ALA A 37 -0.64 -20.62 -7.61
N ASP A 38 0.47 -20.07 -8.07
CA ASP A 38 1.60 -20.86 -8.53
C ASP A 38 2.94 -20.10 -8.39
N LEU A 39 4.04 -20.82 -8.58
CA LEU A 39 5.38 -20.25 -8.71
C LEU A 39 5.87 -20.46 -10.14
N GLY A 40 6.46 -19.42 -10.72
CA GLY A 40 7.18 -19.54 -11.98
C GLY A 40 8.00 -18.31 -12.29
N SER A 41 8.92 -18.44 -13.24
CA SER A 41 9.76 -17.34 -13.67
C SER A 41 9.16 -16.66 -14.89
N PRO A 42 9.03 -15.31 -14.90
CA PRO A 42 8.81 -14.60 -16.14
C PRO A 42 10.02 -14.80 -17.07
N SER A 43 9.76 -14.81 -18.36
CA SER A 43 10.79 -14.87 -19.40
C SER A 43 10.92 -13.51 -20.07
N TYR A 44 12.11 -13.17 -20.54
CA TYR A 44 12.36 -11.92 -21.25
C TYR A 44 12.64 -12.22 -22.73
N ASP A 45 11.93 -11.53 -23.62
CA ASP A 45 12.22 -11.57 -25.04
C ASP A 45 13.28 -10.51 -25.35
N GLU A 46 14.51 -10.95 -25.60
CA GLU A 46 15.65 -10.07 -25.90
C GLU A 46 15.46 -9.24 -27.18
N ASP A 47 14.63 -9.69 -28.12
CA ASP A 47 14.42 -9.00 -29.40
C ASP A 47 13.40 -7.86 -29.27
N THR A 48 12.42 -8.02 -28.37
CA THR A 48 11.33 -7.04 -28.19
C THR A 48 11.45 -6.21 -26.93
N ASP A 49 12.35 -6.58 -26.00
CA ASP A 49 12.47 -5.96 -24.67
C ASP A 49 11.18 -6.14 -23.83
N GLU A 50 10.37 -7.16 -24.17
CA GLU A 50 9.09 -7.46 -23.53
C GLU A 50 9.18 -8.63 -22.54
N GLU A 51 8.50 -8.48 -21.40
CA GLU A 51 8.33 -9.55 -20.41
C GLU A 51 7.17 -10.48 -20.84
N SER A 52 7.44 -11.78 -20.85
CA SER A 52 6.49 -12.83 -21.21
C SER A 52 6.25 -13.77 -20.04
N HIS A 53 4.99 -13.86 -19.63
CA HIS A 53 4.54 -14.73 -18.53
C HIS A 53 4.17 -16.13 -19.04
N PRO A 54 4.26 -17.17 -18.17
CA PRO A 54 3.85 -18.52 -18.54
C PRO A 54 2.41 -18.58 -19.08
N PRO A 55 2.16 -19.08 -20.31
CA PRO A 55 0.86 -19.02 -20.95
C PRO A 55 -0.27 -19.70 -20.16
N GLU A 56 0.07 -20.73 -19.37
CA GLU A 56 -0.85 -21.43 -18.48
C GLU A 56 -1.33 -20.56 -17.30
N PHE A 57 -0.53 -19.62 -16.84
CA PHE A 57 -0.89 -18.70 -15.74
C PHE A 57 -1.89 -17.68 -16.22
N THR A 58 -1.68 -17.11 -17.41
CA THR A 58 -2.64 -16.20 -18.06
C THR A 58 -3.99 -16.87 -18.28
N LYS A 59 -4.00 -18.15 -18.71
CA LYS A 59 -5.25 -18.93 -18.89
C LYS A 59 -6.00 -19.20 -17.59
N ARG A 60 -5.28 -19.30 -16.47
CA ARG A 60 -5.84 -19.46 -15.12
C ARG A 60 -6.24 -18.13 -14.48
N GLY A 61 -5.88 -17.00 -15.11
CA GLY A 61 -6.10 -15.66 -14.55
C GLY A 61 -5.19 -15.37 -13.35
N LEU A 62 -4.01 -15.98 -13.31
CA LEU A 62 -3.02 -15.65 -12.28
C LEU A 62 -2.26 -14.37 -12.69
N CYS A 63 -2.05 -13.49 -11.72
CA CYS A 63 -1.25 -12.28 -11.88
C CYS A 63 0.07 -12.43 -11.14
N ILE A 64 1.17 -11.98 -11.76
CA ILE A 64 2.47 -11.86 -11.10
C ILE A 64 2.36 -10.86 -9.95
N THR A 65 3.00 -11.16 -8.81
CA THR A 65 2.95 -10.30 -7.62
C THR A 65 4.34 -10.00 -7.07
N ILE A 66 4.86 -10.86 -6.21
CA ILE A 66 6.14 -10.69 -5.52
C ILE A 66 7.11 -11.79 -5.94
N ASP A 67 8.40 -11.50 -5.91
CA ASP A 67 9.44 -12.49 -6.11
C ASP A 67 9.48 -13.49 -4.94
N ARG A 68 10.17 -14.62 -5.15
CA ARG A 68 10.35 -15.66 -4.14
C ARG A 68 10.96 -15.12 -2.85
N GLN A 69 12.01 -14.31 -2.92
CA GLN A 69 12.71 -13.82 -1.73
C GLN A 69 11.78 -12.98 -0.85
N THR A 70 10.94 -12.14 -1.47
CA THR A 70 9.93 -11.34 -0.80
C THR A 70 8.84 -12.24 -0.19
N ALA A 71 8.41 -13.29 -0.89
CA ALA A 71 7.47 -14.28 -0.33
C ALA A 71 8.06 -15.03 0.88
N ASP A 72 9.33 -15.43 0.82
CA ASP A 72 10.05 -16.07 1.94
C ASP A 72 10.15 -15.12 3.14
N GLN A 73 10.42 -13.82 2.91
CA GLN A 73 10.40 -12.80 3.95
C GLN A 73 9.00 -12.64 4.57
N CYS A 74 7.93 -12.73 3.78
CA CYS A 74 6.56 -12.69 4.29
C CYS A 74 6.27 -13.85 5.22
N ILE A 75 6.67 -15.06 4.83
CA ILE A 75 6.49 -16.26 5.63
C ILE A 75 7.28 -16.14 6.94
N ALA A 76 8.54 -15.71 6.88
CA ALA A 76 9.38 -15.53 8.07
C ALA A 76 8.83 -14.45 9.02
N TRP A 77 8.30 -13.35 8.47
CA TRP A 77 7.69 -12.28 9.24
C TRP A 77 6.41 -12.76 9.94
N ALA A 78 5.57 -13.51 9.23
CA ALA A 78 4.37 -14.12 9.80
C ALA A 78 4.70 -15.06 10.96
N ASP A 79 5.66 -15.95 10.77
CA ASP A 79 6.08 -16.89 11.82
C ASP A 79 6.62 -16.18 13.06
N ARG A 80 7.34 -15.07 12.86
CA ARG A 80 7.82 -14.23 13.95
C ARG A 80 6.67 -13.62 14.74
N LEU A 81 5.66 -13.08 14.07
CA LEU A 81 4.51 -12.45 14.73
C LEU A 81 3.58 -13.49 15.37
N ALA A 82 3.48 -14.69 14.80
CA ALA A 82 2.69 -15.81 15.33
C ALA A 82 3.41 -16.60 16.44
N GLU A 83 4.72 -16.40 16.59
CA GLU A 83 5.62 -17.21 17.44
C GLU A 83 5.62 -18.72 17.10
N ALA A 84 5.15 -19.08 15.90
CA ALA A 84 5.05 -20.45 15.42
C ALA A 84 4.93 -20.47 13.88
N GLN A 85 5.15 -21.64 13.27
CA GLN A 85 4.82 -21.80 11.85
C GLN A 85 3.31 -21.76 11.66
N ASP A 86 2.82 -20.73 10.99
CA ASP A 86 1.40 -20.52 10.74
C ASP A 86 1.17 -20.09 9.28
N ASN A 87 0.54 -20.97 8.50
CA ASN A 87 0.25 -20.70 7.09
C ASN A 87 -0.85 -19.65 6.93
N ALA A 88 -1.84 -19.59 7.83
CA ALA A 88 -2.89 -18.59 7.75
C ALA A 88 -2.32 -17.19 8.03
N ALA A 89 -1.43 -17.08 9.01
CA ALA A 89 -0.66 -15.85 9.23
C ALA A 89 0.20 -15.51 8.00
N ALA A 90 0.91 -16.48 7.41
CA ALA A 90 1.71 -16.24 6.21
C ALA A 90 0.87 -15.73 5.03
N ALA A 91 -0.31 -16.32 4.79
CA ALA A 91 -1.23 -15.85 3.76
C ALA A 91 -1.72 -14.42 4.02
N ASP A 92 -2.02 -14.05 5.27
CA ASP A 92 -2.41 -12.67 5.61
C ASP A 92 -1.26 -11.67 5.42
N ILE A 93 -0.03 -12.03 5.79
CA ILE A 93 1.13 -11.17 5.55
C ILE A 93 1.42 -11.01 4.05
N ILE A 94 1.35 -12.09 3.26
CA ILE A 94 1.51 -12.03 1.80
C ILE A 94 0.44 -11.12 1.18
N ARG A 95 -0.82 -11.29 1.57
CA ARG A 95 -1.93 -10.41 1.18
C ARG A 95 -1.61 -8.95 1.49
N TYR A 96 -1.20 -8.66 2.72
CA TYR A 96 -0.90 -7.31 3.17
C TYR A 96 0.25 -6.70 2.36
N TYR A 97 1.33 -7.45 2.16
CA TYR A 97 2.49 -6.98 1.40
C TYR A 97 2.14 -6.69 -0.06
N ILE A 98 1.43 -7.59 -0.74
CA ILE A 98 1.02 -7.38 -2.15
C ILE A 98 0.17 -6.11 -2.29
N ARG A 99 -0.68 -5.82 -1.31
CA ARG A 99 -1.60 -4.66 -1.39
C ARG A 99 -0.94 -3.34 -1.02
N PHE A 100 0.00 -3.35 -0.08
CA PHE A 100 0.50 -2.11 0.54
C PHE A 100 2.02 -1.93 0.44
N ASP A 101 2.73 -2.89 -0.14
CA ASP A 101 4.20 -2.92 -0.24
C ASP A 101 4.87 -2.61 1.12
N ALA A 102 4.33 -3.23 2.18
CA ALA A 102 4.67 -2.92 3.56
C ALA A 102 4.52 -4.14 4.48
N TRP A 103 5.27 -4.10 5.59
CA TRP A 103 5.20 -5.09 6.66
C TRP A 103 4.24 -4.62 7.76
N PRO A 104 3.19 -5.36 8.11
CA PRO A 104 2.34 -4.98 9.23
C PRO A 104 3.06 -5.22 10.56
N GLU A 105 2.74 -4.38 11.56
CA GLU A 105 3.34 -4.48 12.90
C GLU A 105 2.76 -5.65 13.73
N THR A 106 1.55 -6.11 13.39
CA THR A 106 0.82 -7.17 14.10
C THR A 106 0.02 -8.04 13.11
N LEU A 107 -0.31 -9.27 13.51
CA LEU A 107 -1.19 -10.15 12.72
C LEU A 107 -2.60 -9.57 12.65
N GLY A 108 -3.24 -9.64 11.48
CA GLY A 108 -4.56 -9.06 11.27
C GLY A 108 -4.59 -7.54 11.41
N ALA A 109 -3.46 -6.88 11.15
CA ALA A 109 -3.42 -5.43 11.09
C ALA A 109 -4.47 -4.93 10.10
N PRO A 110 -5.24 -3.88 10.45
CA PRO A 110 -6.18 -3.30 9.52
C PRO A 110 -5.43 -2.75 8.31
N ASP A 111 -6.10 -2.76 7.16
CA ASP A 111 -5.59 -2.06 5.99
C ASP A 111 -5.30 -0.59 6.34
N PRO A 112 -4.19 0.00 5.86
CA PRO A 112 -3.91 1.40 6.07
C PRO A 112 -5.05 2.26 5.50
N PRO A 113 -5.35 3.40 6.13
CA PRO A 113 -6.37 4.30 5.63
C PRO A 113 -6.04 4.75 4.19
N PRO A 114 -7.05 5.03 3.36
CA PRO A 114 -6.83 5.51 2.00
C PRO A 114 -5.91 6.74 1.99
N THR A 115 -5.06 6.84 0.97
CA THR A 115 -4.09 7.94 0.82
C THR A 115 -4.75 9.33 0.91
N GLU A 116 -5.96 9.49 0.38
CA GLU A 116 -6.73 10.73 0.48
C GLU A 116 -7.07 11.10 1.92
N GLU A 117 -7.47 10.13 2.74
CA GLU A 117 -7.77 10.34 4.16
C GLU A 117 -6.50 10.73 4.94
N VAL A 118 -5.37 10.08 4.64
CA VAL A 118 -4.07 10.44 5.23
C VAL A 118 -3.70 11.88 4.87
N PHE A 119 -3.84 12.27 3.60
CA PHE A 119 -3.56 13.64 3.19
C PHE A 119 -4.50 14.66 3.83
N LEU A 120 -5.79 14.36 3.95
CA LEU A 120 -6.75 15.22 4.63
C LEU A 120 -6.39 15.40 6.12
N ARG A 121 -5.94 14.33 6.80
CA ARG A 121 -5.47 14.43 8.18
C ARG A 121 -4.22 15.31 8.29
N MET A 122 -3.24 15.10 7.42
CA MET A 122 -2.02 15.94 7.40
C MET A 122 -2.32 17.40 7.06
N ASP A 123 -3.28 17.66 6.18
CA ASP A 123 -3.75 19.01 5.88
C ASP A 123 -4.41 19.66 7.09
N ARG A 124 -5.21 18.88 7.82
CA ARG A 124 -5.88 19.36 9.02
C ARG A 124 -4.86 19.74 10.09
N GLU A 125 -3.90 18.87 10.35
CA GLU A 125 -2.78 19.13 11.26
C GLU A 125 -1.99 20.38 10.85
N PHE A 126 -1.69 20.53 9.56
CA PHE A 126 -1.06 21.74 9.04
C PHE A 126 -1.88 22.99 9.33
N CYS A 127 -3.20 22.96 9.08
CA CYS A 127 -4.09 24.08 9.30
C CYS A 127 -4.24 24.43 10.79
N ASP A 128 -4.32 23.43 11.65
CA ASP A 128 -4.42 23.59 13.10
C ASP A 128 -3.14 24.21 13.68
N MET A 129 -1.97 23.85 13.14
CA MET A 129 -0.68 24.49 13.51
C MET A 129 -0.60 25.97 13.14
N LEU A 130 -1.39 26.47 12.19
CA LEU A 130 -1.42 27.90 11.86
C LEU A 130 -2.05 28.73 12.99
N GLY A 131 -2.81 28.13 13.90
CA GLY A 131 -3.51 28.86 14.97
C GLY A 131 -4.69 29.69 14.48
N ASP A 132 -5.28 30.47 15.38
CA ASP A 132 -6.51 31.23 15.13
C ASP A 132 -6.29 32.49 14.28
N GLU A 133 -7.29 32.83 13.47
CA GLU A 133 -7.28 34.03 12.64
C GLU A 133 -7.39 35.30 13.50
N ARG A 134 -6.47 36.24 13.29
CA ARG A 134 -6.42 37.52 13.99
C ARG A 134 -7.42 38.48 13.35
N LYS A 135 -8.50 38.79 14.07
CA LYS A 135 -9.60 39.65 13.57
C LYS A 135 -9.19 41.10 13.32
N ASP A 136 -8.12 41.56 13.95
CA ASP A 136 -7.55 42.89 13.81
C ASP A 136 -6.66 43.05 12.56
N VAL A 137 -6.30 41.95 11.90
CA VAL A 137 -5.46 41.96 10.69
C VAL A 137 -6.20 41.25 9.56
N ALA A 138 -6.69 42.00 8.58
CA ALA A 138 -7.37 41.42 7.42
C ALA A 138 -6.44 40.58 6.55
N CYS A 139 -6.98 39.52 5.95
CA CYS A 139 -6.29 38.75 4.94
C CYS A 139 -5.96 39.62 3.71
N LYS A 140 -4.73 39.50 3.19
CA LYS A 140 -4.25 40.26 2.03
C LYS A 140 -4.78 39.74 0.67
N ARG A 141 -5.55 38.65 0.65
CA ARG A 141 -6.13 38.13 -0.60
C ARG A 141 -7.28 39.05 -1.03
N ASP A 142 -7.27 39.44 -2.31
CA ASP A 142 -8.33 40.28 -2.88
C ASP A 142 -9.71 39.64 -2.69
N GLY A 143 -10.63 40.42 -2.12
CA GLY A 143 -12.00 39.99 -1.86
C GLY A 143 -12.20 39.09 -0.63
N CYS A 144 -11.17 38.89 0.20
CA CYS A 144 -11.29 38.13 1.45
C CYS A 144 -11.52 39.05 2.66
N ASP A 145 -12.51 38.72 3.48
CA ASP A 145 -12.88 39.44 4.71
C ASP A 145 -12.41 38.74 6.00
N ARG A 146 -11.75 37.58 5.87
CA ARG A 146 -11.21 36.79 7.00
C ARG A 146 -9.97 37.45 7.62
N GLY A 147 -9.66 37.06 8.86
CA GLY A 147 -8.46 37.51 9.59
C GLY A 147 -7.20 36.73 9.18
N ALA A 148 -6.02 37.31 9.38
CA ALA A 148 -4.73 36.68 9.07
C ALA A 148 -4.21 35.83 10.24
N VAL A 149 -3.59 34.68 9.95
CA VAL A 149 -3.01 33.83 11.01
C VAL A 149 -1.77 34.48 11.65
N PRO A 150 -1.35 34.09 12.88
CA PRO A 150 -0.11 34.55 13.50
C PRO A 150 1.05 34.17 12.58
N MET A 151 1.92 35.13 12.24
CA MET A 151 3.04 34.96 11.29
C MET A 151 2.71 34.93 9.80
N SER A 152 1.46 35.18 9.39
CA SER A 152 1.12 35.40 7.98
C SER A 152 0.30 36.67 7.75
N VAL A 153 0.25 37.10 6.49
CA VAL A 153 -0.68 38.12 5.98
C VAL A 153 -1.93 37.49 5.35
N LEU A 154 -2.03 36.16 5.36
CA LEU A 154 -3.14 35.40 4.81
C LEU A 154 -3.96 34.75 5.92
N CYS A 155 -5.26 34.55 5.68
CA CYS A 155 -6.11 33.70 6.53
C CYS A 155 -5.72 32.23 6.40
N ARG A 156 -6.30 31.36 7.24
CA ARG A 156 -5.96 29.93 7.28
C ARG A 156 -6.11 29.27 5.90
N ARG A 157 -7.25 29.53 5.25
CA ARG A 157 -7.57 29.07 3.90
C ARG A 157 -6.53 29.52 2.86
N HIS A 158 -6.31 30.83 2.73
CA HIS A 158 -5.41 31.34 1.69
C HIS A 158 -3.94 31.03 1.99
N HIS A 159 -3.56 30.90 3.26
CA HIS A 159 -2.22 30.45 3.63
C HIS A 159 -1.98 29.02 3.17
N PHE A 160 -2.93 28.12 3.44
CA PHE A 160 -2.90 26.75 2.95
C PHE A 160 -2.77 26.71 1.43
N GLU A 161 -3.65 27.40 0.70
CA GLU A 161 -3.65 27.42 -0.77
C GLU A 161 -2.30 27.94 -1.32
N ASN A 162 -1.72 28.95 -0.67
CA ASN A 162 -0.42 29.51 -1.05
C ASN A 162 0.76 28.57 -0.77
N VAL A 163 0.72 27.79 0.32
CA VAL A 163 1.82 26.87 0.70
C VAL A 163 1.71 25.53 -0.02
N LYS A 164 0.50 24.96 -0.10
CA LYS A 164 0.24 23.64 -0.68
C LYS A 164 0.00 23.67 -2.19
N GLY A 165 -0.26 24.85 -2.76
CA GLY A 165 -0.47 25.03 -4.20
C GLY A 165 -1.76 24.38 -4.72
N ARG A 166 -2.73 24.09 -3.84
CA ARG A 166 -4.02 23.49 -4.19
C ARG A 166 -5.16 24.06 -3.34
N PRO A 167 -6.43 23.89 -3.77
CA PRO A 167 -7.59 24.40 -3.03
C PRO A 167 -7.64 23.90 -1.58
N TYR A 168 -8.13 24.75 -0.69
CA TYR A 168 -8.38 24.39 0.70
C TYR A 168 -9.47 23.30 0.79
N PRO A 169 -9.20 22.17 1.46
CA PRO A 169 -10.06 20.99 1.38
C PRO A 169 -11.20 20.97 2.42
N PHE A 170 -11.28 21.95 3.33
CA PHE A 170 -12.28 21.98 4.41
C PHE A 170 -13.33 23.08 4.19
N GLU A 171 -14.53 22.88 4.76
CA GLU A 171 -15.66 23.82 4.66
C GLU A 171 -15.72 24.84 5.83
N ASP A 172 -14.63 25.01 6.59
CA ASP A 172 -14.58 25.80 7.84
C ASP A 172 -14.15 27.28 7.71
#